data_AF-A0A928EUH5-F1
#
_entry.id   AF-A0A928EUH5-F1
#
_cell.length_a   1.000
_cell.length_b   1.000
_cell.length_c   1.000
_cell.angle_alpha   90.00
_cell.angle_beta   90.00
_cell.angle_gamma   90.00
#
_symmetry.space_group_name_H-M   'P 1'
#
loop_
_entity.id
_entity.type
_entity.pdbx_description
1 polymer ?
#
loop_
_entity_poly.entity_id
_entity_poly.type
_entity_poly.pdbx_seq_one_letter_code
_entity_poly.pdbx_strand_id
1 'polypeptide(L)'
;MKKEEGISWILDRPVTEVIALKRKYPSDPDEYRKHLWAYEDEMTQRKRDFVHSLGLRCDTVGWCHVEADKTDIPWLLDEIERFCKQEGFLARGGYGCSYEGVESDWFEVSRWAPEVPGLSDYIEDGLYSIHAYKNHGRPFFMGVTFQVPPVVSERFRDVCLQNGIPDLRFSRVIDTGRYDASPYFFLFPQARVTEIAWDKGLRYSDDKAHYLYRKVPDGCLAPLYRHMNHLRFLCTRVPHGRFSPLYRRLKQLGGFLPRLAEVFYDFQFHLPDYYPAKALPETGFAQVYDHDRDTLLIHKETAELLIAEKLLSPSWLQPALIYDKTPPPGYRTDIINDPLWRGYNTEQAAKAEAAYEALQKKQRPPFKATEKQTLTLLRSAKRSRKEDFNQKMRQETADSLADTPLAPLIPFYLVANGCFLDDEYRILPYEETEKATRMLEERLASEEYASLPRGPVFCRCPDGDDVILCGDGKVCRISHEVPEVSEEWESLFLFAFECLNNNP
;
A
#
# COMPACT_ATOMS: atom_id res chain seq x y z
N MET A 1 -8.06 -16.33 -27.07
CA MET A 1 -7.40 -15.24 -26.32
C MET A 1 -8.11 -13.93 -26.63
N LYS A 2 -8.77 -13.34 -25.64
CA LYS A 2 -9.39 -12.01 -25.75
C LYS A 2 -8.35 -11.00 -25.28
N LYS A 3 -8.01 -10.03 -26.13
CA LYS A 3 -7.12 -8.92 -25.76
C LYS A 3 -7.98 -7.84 -25.10
N GLU A 4 -7.55 -7.37 -23.93
CA GLU A 4 -8.17 -6.27 -23.23
C GLU A 4 -7.22 -5.09 -23.17
N GLU A 5 -7.70 -3.94 -23.59
CA GLU A 5 -6.91 -2.73 -23.72
C GLU A 5 -7.65 -1.61 -23.01
N GLY A 6 -6.93 -0.88 -22.16
CA GLY A 6 -7.48 0.22 -21.38
C GLY A 6 -6.60 1.45 -21.47
N ILE A 7 -7.24 2.62 -21.56
CA ILE A 7 -6.55 3.92 -21.46
C ILE A 7 -7.06 4.61 -20.21
N SER A 8 -6.12 4.98 -19.35
CA SER A 8 -6.36 5.84 -18.21
C SER A 8 -5.76 7.23 -18.47
N TRP A 9 -6.44 8.30 -18.11
CA TRP A 9 -5.91 9.65 -18.31
C TRP A 9 -6.44 10.66 -17.30
N ILE A 10 -5.72 11.77 -17.18
CA ILE A 10 -6.08 12.92 -16.35
C ILE A 10 -5.60 14.22 -17.01
N LEU A 11 -6.36 15.29 -16.80
CA LEU A 11 -5.96 16.63 -17.23
C LEU A 11 -5.31 17.38 -16.07
N ASP A 12 -4.09 17.83 -16.29
CA ASP A 12 -3.42 18.78 -15.42
C ASP A 12 -3.66 20.21 -15.89
N ARG A 13 -3.80 21.09 -14.92
CA ARG A 13 -3.99 22.52 -15.16
C ARG A 13 -2.74 23.18 -15.77
N PRO A 14 -2.91 24.28 -16.53
CA PRO A 14 -1.79 25.11 -16.95
C PRO A 14 -1.05 25.69 -15.73
N VAL A 15 0.22 25.33 -15.55
CA VAL A 15 1.06 25.82 -14.42
C VAL A 15 1.30 27.33 -14.50
N THR A 16 1.27 27.89 -15.72
CA THR A 16 1.52 29.31 -16.00
C THR A 16 0.53 30.24 -15.31
N GLU A 17 -0.73 29.84 -15.17
CA GLU A 17 -1.78 30.66 -14.55
C GLU A 17 -1.69 30.65 -13.03
N VAL A 18 -1.34 29.49 -12.42
CA VAL A 18 -1.04 29.39 -10.99
C VAL A 18 0.17 30.26 -10.63
N ILE A 19 1.21 30.25 -11.47
CA ILE A 19 2.38 31.13 -11.31
C ILE A 19 1.98 32.61 -11.45
N ALA A 20 1.11 32.95 -12.40
CA ALA A 20 0.62 34.32 -12.58
C ALA A 20 -0.20 34.81 -11.37
N LEU A 21 -1.08 33.97 -10.81
CA LEU A 21 -1.83 34.26 -9.60
C LEU A 21 -0.90 34.50 -8.40
N LYS A 22 0.11 33.64 -8.21
CA LYS A 22 1.11 33.81 -7.14
C LYS A 22 1.92 35.10 -7.27
N ARG A 23 2.26 35.50 -8.51
CA ARG A 23 2.95 36.77 -8.79
C ARG A 23 2.06 37.99 -8.54
N LYS A 24 0.74 37.86 -8.72
CA LYS A 24 -0.23 38.93 -8.53
C LYS A 24 -0.54 39.18 -7.05
N TYR A 25 -0.51 38.13 -6.22
CA TYR A 25 -0.78 38.19 -4.78
C TYR A 25 0.39 37.65 -3.92
N PRO A 26 1.59 38.28 -3.98
CA PRO A 26 2.77 37.74 -3.30
C PRO A 26 2.76 37.95 -1.77
N SER A 27 1.96 38.89 -1.26
CA SER A 27 2.05 39.41 0.12
C SER A 27 0.84 39.11 1.01
N ASP A 28 -0.24 38.57 0.47
CA ASP A 28 -1.47 38.22 1.20
C ASP A 28 -1.81 36.73 0.97
N PRO A 29 -1.44 35.85 1.91
CA PRO A 29 -1.66 34.41 1.77
C PRO A 29 -3.13 34.02 1.70
N ASP A 30 -4.03 34.78 2.32
CA ASP A 30 -5.46 34.44 2.40
C ASP A 30 -6.19 34.90 1.13
N GLU A 31 -5.83 36.07 0.59
CA GLU A 31 -6.31 36.52 -0.72
C GLU A 31 -5.80 35.61 -1.86
N TYR A 32 -4.52 35.21 -1.81
CA TYR A 32 -3.96 34.22 -2.75
C TYR A 32 -4.72 32.88 -2.68
N ARG A 33 -4.96 32.35 -1.47
CA ARG A 33 -5.72 31.09 -1.28
C ARG A 33 -7.14 31.18 -1.82
N LYS A 34 -7.84 32.29 -1.55
CA LYS A 34 -9.20 32.51 -2.05
C LYS A 34 -9.25 32.51 -3.58
N HIS A 35 -8.32 33.21 -4.23
CA HIS A 35 -8.26 33.23 -5.69
C HIS A 35 -7.79 31.90 -6.28
N LEU A 36 -6.89 31.20 -5.61
CA LEU A 36 -6.45 29.86 -6.01
C LEU A 36 -7.60 28.85 -5.94
N TRP A 37 -8.41 28.86 -4.88
CA TRP A 37 -9.58 27.98 -4.73
C TRP A 37 -10.65 28.29 -5.77
N ALA A 38 -11.00 29.56 -5.98
CA ALA A 38 -11.96 29.93 -7.02
C ALA A 38 -11.49 29.49 -8.42
N TYR A 39 -10.19 29.63 -8.70
CA TYR A 39 -9.57 29.13 -9.92
C TYR A 39 -9.57 27.59 -9.99
N GLU A 40 -9.31 26.90 -8.89
CA GLU A 40 -9.36 25.43 -8.81
C GLU A 40 -10.77 24.88 -9.05
N ASP A 41 -11.79 25.54 -8.51
CA ASP A 41 -13.20 25.20 -8.74
C ASP A 41 -13.58 25.39 -10.21
N GLU A 42 -13.18 26.52 -10.82
CA GLU A 42 -13.43 26.78 -12.23
C GLU A 42 -12.74 25.74 -13.13
N MET A 43 -11.45 25.46 -12.89
CA MET A 43 -10.70 24.45 -13.66
C MET A 43 -11.27 23.05 -13.45
N THR A 44 -11.73 22.73 -12.25
CA THR A 44 -12.40 21.47 -11.93
C THR A 44 -13.70 21.33 -12.71
N GLN A 45 -14.52 22.37 -12.74
CA GLN A 45 -15.77 22.36 -13.48
C GLN A 45 -15.51 22.19 -14.99
N ARG A 46 -14.55 22.92 -15.56
CA ARG A 46 -14.17 22.78 -16.97
C ARG A 46 -13.73 21.36 -17.33
N LYS A 47 -12.94 20.71 -16.47
CA LYS A 47 -12.55 19.30 -16.67
C LYS A 47 -13.75 18.37 -16.68
N ARG A 48 -14.69 18.54 -15.72
CA ARG A 48 -15.92 17.74 -15.65
C ARG A 48 -16.79 17.94 -16.89
N ASP A 49 -16.97 19.18 -17.31
CA ASP A 49 -17.77 19.51 -18.49
C ASP A 49 -17.18 18.87 -19.76
N PHE A 50 -15.85 18.87 -19.89
CA PHE A 50 -15.17 18.17 -20.98
C PHE A 50 -15.33 16.64 -20.89
N VAL A 51 -15.12 16.03 -19.73
CA VAL A 51 -15.31 14.57 -19.57
C VAL A 51 -16.76 14.16 -19.89
N HIS A 52 -17.73 14.96 -19.46
CA HIS A 52 -19.14 14.74 -19.78
C HIS A 52 -19.44 14.94 -21.28
N SER A 53 -18.77 15.88 -21.95
CA SER A 53 -18.94 16.07 -23.41
C SER A 53 -18.41 14.89 -24.22
N LEU A 54 -17.46 14.13 -23.66
CA LEU A 54 -16.99 12.86 -24.21
C LEU A 54 -17.98 11.69 -23.98
N GLY A 55 -19.10 11.93 -23.29
CA GLY A 55 -20.09 10.90 -22.93
C GLY A 55 -19.65 10.00 -21.77
N LEU A 56 -18.57 10.33 -21.08
CA LEU A 56 -18.06 9.58 -19.94
C LEU A 56 -18.70 10.10 -18.65
N ARG A 57 -19.13 9.18 -17.79
CA ARG A 57 -19.62 9.53 -16.44
C ARG A 57 -18.45 9.50 -15.47
N CYS A 58 -18.09 10.65 -14.92
CA CYS A 58 -17.09 10.72 -13.87
C CYS A 58 -17.53 11.74 -12.81
N ASP A 59 -17.90 11.25 -11.63
CA ASP A 59 -18.27 12.11 -10.49
C ASP A 59 -17.03 12.73 -9.82
N THR A 60 -15.83 12.31 -10.24
CA THR A 60 -14.55 12.78 -9.72
C THR A 60 -13.73 13.50 -10.80
N VAL A 61 -12.92 14.48 -10.41
CA VAL A 61 -12.00 15.20 -11.32
C VAL A 61 -10.70 14.41 -11.58
N GLY A 62 -10.74 13.11 -11.27
CA GLY A 62 -9.59 12.22 -11.17
C GLY A 62 -9.25 11.52 -12.48
N TRP A 63 -8.58 10.37 -12.36
CA TRP A 63 -8.24 9.53 -13.49
C TRP A 63 -9.51 8.99 -14.15
N CYS A 64 -9.67 9.26 -15.44
CA CYS A 64 -10.68 8.69 -16.30
C CYS A 64 -10.14 7.40 -16.91
N HIS A 65 -10.94 6.34 -16.97
CA HIS A 65 -10.56 5.06 -17.59
C HIS A 65 -11.57 4.68 -18.67
N VAL A 66 -11.08 4.21 -19.82
CA VAL A 66 -11.90 3.70 -20.92
C VAL A 66 -11.34 2.39 -21.44
N GLU A 67 -12.23 1.46 -21.76
CA GLU A 67 -11.91 0.23 -22.48
C GLU A 67 -11.83 0.52 -23.99
N ALA A 68 -10.74 0.11 -24.63
CA ALA A 68 -10.44 0.47 -26.01
C ALA A 68 -11.29 -0.27 -27.05
N ASP A 69 -11.87 -1.42 -26.70
CA ASP A 69 -12.79 -2.18 -27.56
C ASP A 69 -14.20 -1.58 -27.60
N LYS A 70 -14.58 -0.83 -26.56
CA LYS A 70 -15.88 -0.16 -26.42
C LYS A 70 -15.86 1.33 -26.80
N THR A 71 -14.69 1.87 -27.13
CA THR A 71 -14.49 3.30 -27.31
C THR A 71 -13.75 3.59 -28.62
N ASP A 72 -14.19 4.60 -29.38
CA ASP A 72 -13.43 5.11 -30.52
C ASP A 72 -12.19 5.88 -29.99
N ILE A 73 -11.10 5.14 -29.80
CA ILE A 73 -9.87 5.69 -29.25
C ILE A 73 -9.26 6.80 -30.12
N PRO A 74 -9.15 6.66 -31.46
CA PRO A 74 -8.70 7.76 -32.30
C PRO A 74 -9.50 9.05 -32.09
N TRP A 75 -10.83 8.98 -32.08
CA TRP A 75 -11.67 10.14 -31.83
C TRP A 75 -11.43 10.74 -30.44
N LEU A 76 -11.41 9.90 -29.40
CA LEU A 76 -11.17 10.35 -28.02
C LEU A 76 -9.85 11.12 -27.89
N LEU A 77 -8.77 10.57 -28.46
CA LEU A 77 -7.45 11.20 -28.42
C LEU A 77 -7.42 12.53 -29.17
N ASP A 78 -8.15 12.66 -30.27
CA ASP A 78 -8.28 13.92 -31.01
C ASP A 78 -9.07 14.98 -30.23
N GLU A 79 -10.11 14.59 -29.49
CA GLU A 79 -10.85 15.51 -28.61
C GLU A 79 -9.99 15.98 -27.42
N ILE A 80 -9.26 15.07 -26.77
CA ILE A 80 -8.33 15.42 -25.68
C ILE A 80 -7.27 16.39 -26.18
N GLU A 81 -6.63 16.10 -27.31
CA GLU A 81 -5.59 16.96 -27.88
C GLU A 81 -6.16 18.35 -28.23
N ARG A 82 -7.36 18.40 -28.82
CA ARG A 82 -8.01 19.65 -29.18
C ARG A 82 -8.32 20.50 -27.95
N PHE A 83 -8.90 19.89 -26.92
CA PHE A 83 -9.21 20.56 -25.66
C PHE A 83 -7.94 21.11 -25.00
N CYS A 84 -6.89 20.28 -24.88
CA CYS A 84 -5.60 20.71 -24.34
C CYS A 84 -5.01 21.90 -25.10
N LYS A 85 -5.09 21.91 -26.44
CA LYS A 85 -4.59 23.03 -27.26
C LYS A 85 -5.41 24.31 -27.12
N GLN A 86 -6.74 24.20 -27.01
CA GLN A 86 -7.64 25.34 -26.91
C GLN A 86 -7.59 25.99 -25.52
N GLU A 87 -7.63 25.15 -24.48
CA GLU A 87 -7.79 25.58 -23.09
C GLU A 87 -6.45 25.64 -22.32
N GLY A 88 -5.35 25.23 -22.95
CA GLY A 88 -4.00 25.26 -22.36
C GLY A 88 -3.72 24.17 -21.31
N PHE A 89 -4.61 23.19 -21.17
CA PHE A 89 -4.41 22.03 -20.29
C PHE A 89 -3.32 21.10 -20.82
N LEU A 90 -2.77 20.29 -19.92
CA LEU A 90 -1.86 19.20 -20.26
C LEU A 90 -2.50 17.86 -19.91
N ALA A 91 -2.30 16.85 -20.74
CA ALA A 91 -2.83 15.51 -20.48
C ALA A 91 -1.74 14.55 -20.02
N ARG A 92 -1.99 13.86 -18.91
CA ARG A 92 -1.24 12.67 -18.51
C ARG A 92 -2.06 11.42 -18.70
N GLY A 93 -1.40 10.28 -18.88
CA GLY A 93 -2.12 9.04 -19.06
C GLY A 93 -1.33 7.78 -18.78
N GLY A 94 -2.03 6.67 -18.92
CA GLY A 94 -1.50 5.33 -18.89
C GLY A 94 -2.24 4.46 -19.91
N TYR A 95 -1.52 3.51 -20.48
CA TYR A 95 -2.10 2.46 -21.31
C TYR A 95 -1.82 1.12 -20.65
N GLY A 96 -2.86 0.30 -20.51
CA GLY A 96 -2.78 -1.07 -20.05
C GLY A 96 -3.24 -2.04 -21.13
N CYS A 97 -2.53 -3.14 -21.27
CA CYS A 97 -2.96 -4.27 -22.07
C CYS A 97 -2.85 -5.56 -21.26
N SER A 98 -3.92 -6.33 -21.23
CA SER A 98 -3.97 -7.66 -20.64
C SER A 98 -4.60 -8.64 -21.64
N TYR A 99 -4.53 -9.92 -21.32
CA TYR A 99 -5.17 -10.97 -22.11
C TYR A 99 -5.98 -11.86 -21.18
N GLU A 100 -7.27 -11.97 -21.45
CA GLU A 100 -8.18 -12.84 -20.72
C GLU A 100 -8.39 -14.18 -21.41
N GLY A 101 -8.70 -15.20 -20.60
CA GLY A 101 -9.04 -16.54 -21.05
C GLY A 101 -7.89 -17.24 -21.78
N VAL A 102 -6.65 -16.92 -21.39
CA VAL A 102 -5.47 -17.62 -21.87
C VAL A 102 -5.32 -18.90 -21.08
N GLU A 103 -5.36 -20.04 -21.76
CA GLU A 103 -4.88 -21.29 -21.18
C GLU A 103 -3.36 -21.22 -21.11
N SER A 104 -2.83 -21.34 -19.89
CA SER A 104 -1.40 -21.38 -19.63
C SER A 104 -1.12 -22.40 -18.55
N ASP A 105 -0.02 -23.12 -18.70
CA ASP A 105 0.52 -24.00 -17.67
C ASP A 105 1.37 -23.24 -16.64
N TRP A 106 1.53 -21.93 -16.83
CA TRP A 106 2.25 -21.04 -15.92
C TRP A 106 1.41 -19.81 -15.57
N PHE A 107 1.56 -19.35 -14.34
CA PHE A 107 0.87 -18.16 -13.85
C PHE A 107 1.87 -17.22 -13.19
N GLU A 108 1.72 -15.93 -13.44
CA GLU A 108 2.30 -14.87 -12.63
C GLU A 108 1.47 -14.72 -11.35
N VAL A 109 2.12 -14.59 -10.20
CA VAL A 109 1.40 -14.27 -8.96
C VAL A 109 1.48 -12.76 -8.71
N SER A 110 0.32 -12.12 -8.65
CA SER A 110 0.17 -10.66 -8.56
C SER A 110 0.31 -10.12 -7.13
N ARG A 111 0.25 -10.98 -6.11
CA ARG A 111 0.39 -10.64 -4.68
C ARG A 111 1.32 -11.60 -3.97
N TRP A 112 2.36 -11.05 -3.33
CA TRP A 112 3.46 -11.82 -2.71
C TRP A 112 3.47 -11.80 -1.18
N ALA A 113 2.70 -10.92 -0.58
CA ALA A 113 2.27 -11.08 0.79
C ALA A 113 0.84 -11.63 0.70
N PRO A 114 0.57 -12.86 1.19
CA PRO A 114 -0.77 -13.11 1.70
C PRO A 114 -1.14 -11.92 2.59
N GLU A 115 -2.41 -11.54 2.67
CA GLU A 115 -2.85 -10.63 3.73
C GLU A 115 -2.56 -11.32 5.06
N VAL A 116 -1.34 -11.13 5.56
CA VAL A 116 -0.83 -11.66 6.82
C VAL A 116 -1.18 -10.57 7.83
N PRO A 117 -2.23 -10.76 8.64
CA PRO A 117 -2.64 -9.73 9.57
C PRO A 117 -1.49 -9.43 10.53
N GLY A 118 -1.10 -8.15 10.67
CA GLY A 118 -0.06 -7.72 11.61
C GLY A 118 1.39 -7.80 11.12
N LEU A 119 1.65 -8.10 9.85
CA LEU A 119 3.01 -8.02 9.30
C LEU A 119 3.32 -6.57 8.90
N SER A 120 4.38 -5.96 9.44
CA SER A 120 5.00 -4.79 8.84
C SER A 120 6.48 -5.04 8.57
N ASP A 121 6.92 -4.67 7.37
CA ASP A 121 8.29 -4.87 6.92
C ASP A 121 9.08 -3.57 7.16
N TYR A 122 10.28 -3.70 7.74
CA TYR A 122 11.23 -2.60 7.83
C TYR A 122 12.58 -3.06 7.28
N ILE A 123 13.19 -2.22 6.43
CA ILE A 123 14.54 -2.48 5.89
C ILE A 123 15.53 -1.67 6.71
N GLU A 124 16.30 -2.34 7.56
CA GLU A 124 17.41 -1.74 8.29
C GLU A 124 18.72 -2.41 7.81
N ASP A 125 19.68 -1.60 7.34
CA ASP A 125 21.09 -1.97 7.04
C ASP A 125 21.33 -3.39 6.50
N GLY A 126 20.69 -3.75 5.37
CA GLY A 126 21.01 -4.97 4.61
C GLY A 126 20.57 -6.28 5.25
N LEU A 127 19.77 -6.23 6.32
CA LEU A 127 19.06 -7.38 6.89
C LEU A 127 17.55 -7.12 6.78
N TYR A 128 16.84 -8.00 6.07
CA TYR A 128 15.38 -8.00 6.07
C TYR A 128 14.90 -8.56 7.41
N SER A 129 14.56 -7.67 8.35
CA SER A 129 13.89 -8.03 9.60
C SER A 129 12.40 -7.78 9.48
N ILE A 130 11.60 -8.80 9.77
CA ILE A 130 10.17 -8.60 9.95
C ILE A 130 9.93 -8.26 11.40
N HIS A 131 9.16 -7.20 11.61
CA HIS A 131 8.62 -6.86 12.90
C HIS A 131 7.14 -7.26 12.88
N ALA A 132 6.79 -8.32 13.61
CA ALA A 132 5.39 -8.57 13.90
C ALA A 132 4.91 -7.48 14.86
N TYR A 133 4.04 -6.60 14.38
CA TYR A 133 3.27 -5.70 15.23
C TYR A 133 1.86 -6.26 15.31
N LYS A 134 1.24 -6.21 16.50
CA LYS A 134 -0.21 -6.40 16.58
C LYS A 134 -0.83 -5.15 15.95
N ASN A 135 -1.05 -5.18 14.64
CA ASN A 135 -1.54 -4.03 13.88
C ASN A 135 -3.06 -4.06 13.94
N HIS A 136 -3.57 -3.49 15.03
CA HIS A 136 -4.98 -3.33 15.24
C HIS A 136 -5.49 -2.23 14.30
N GLY A 137 -6.45 -2.56 13.43
CA GLY A 137 -7.33 -1.54 12.81
C GLY A 137 -6.92 -0.90 11.51
N ARG A 138 -5.93 -1.46 10.81
CA ARG A 138 -5.50 -0.89 9.53
C ARG A 138 -5.55 -1.92 8.41
N PRO A 139 -6.46 -1.81 7.42
CA PRO A 139 -6.18 -2.24 6.06
C PRO A 139 -5.19 -1.23 5.45
N PHE A 140 -3.99 -1.09 6.04
CA PHE A 140 -2.94 -0.33 5.39
C PHE A 140 -2.31 -1.22 4.34
N PHE A 141 -2.69 -0.93 3.11
CA PHE A 141 -1.98 -1.30 1.91
C PHE A 141 -0.53 -0.79 2.04
N MET A 142 0.39 -1.63 2.54
CA MET A 142 1.80 -1.44 2.24
C MET A 142 1.99 -1.85 0.79
N GLY A 143 2.05 -0.84 -0.09
CA GLY A 143 2.67 -1.03 -1.39
C GLY A 143 4.12 -1.40 -1.16
N VAL A 144 4.43 -2.69 -1.25
CA VAL A 144 5.81 -3.19 -1.15
C VAL A 144 6.60 -2.58 -2.30
N THR A 145 7.59 -1.75 -1.97
CA THR A 145 8.61 -1.38 -2.94
C THR A 145 9.50 -2.59 -3.18
N PHE A 146 9.36 -3.17 -4.37
CA PHE A 146 10.11 -4.27 -4.96
C PHE A 146 11.61 -4.26 -4.64
N GLN A 147 12.04 -4.97 -3.59
CA GLN A 147 13.41 -5.50 -3.41
C GLN A 147 13.46 -6.74 -2.47
N VAL A 148 12.33 -7.20 -1.92
CA VAL A 148 12.30 -8.28 -0.91
C VAL A 148 11.75 -9.56 -1.53
N PRO A 149 12.39 -10.73 -1.31
CA PRO A 149 11.85 -12.03 -1.72
C PRO A 149 10.43 -12.26 -1.14
N PRO A 150 9.54 -12.99 -1.83
CA PRO A 150 8.19 -13.26 -1.33
C PRO A 150 8.18 -13.89 0.07
N VAL A 151 7.25 -13.46 0.93
CA VAL A 151 7.12 -13.96 2.31
C VAL A 151 5.93 -14.91 2.41
N VAL A 152 6.16 -16.11 2.92
CA VAL A 152 5.15 -17.17 3.04
C VAL A 152 5.09 -17.73 4.46
N SER A 153 3.96 -18.33 4.83
CA SER A 153 3.76 -18.95 6.14
C SER A 153 4.50 -20.29 6.28
N GLU A 154 4.70 -20.74 7.52
CA GLU A 154 5.20 -22.08 7.82
C GLU A 154 4.39 -23.19 7.13
N ARG A 155 3.05 -23.09 7.17
CA ARG A 155 2.17 -24.06 6.50
C ARG A 155 2.42 -24.10 4.99
N PHE A 156 2.65 -22.94 4.36
CA PHE A 156 2.98 -22.88 2.93
C PHE A 156 4.29 -23.62 2.64
N ARG A 157 5.34 -23.35 3.42
CA ARG A 157 6.62 -24.05 3.32
C ARG A 157 6.43 -25.57 3.47
N ASP A 158 5.71 -25.99 4.50
CA ASP A 158 5.56 -27.41 4.82
C ASP A 158 4.81 -28.17 3.73
N VAL A 159 3.72 -27.58 3.19
CA VAL A 159 2.99 -28.15 2.05
C VAL A 159 3.91 -28.27 0.83
N CYS A 160 4.72 -27.25 0.54
CA CYS A 160 5.65 -27.30 -0.57
C CYS A 160 6.71 -28.42 -0.41
N LEU A 161 7.27 -28.55 0.79
CA LEU A 161 8.29 -29.56 1.09
C LEU A 161 7.72 -30.98 1.07
N GLN A 162 6.52 -31.18 1.62
CA GLN A 162 5.85 -32.49 1.66
C GLN A 162 5.46 -33.00 0.27
N ASN A 163 5.07 -32.11 -0.63
CA ASN A 163 4.73 -32.44 -2.01
C ASN A 163 5.96 -32.48 -2.93
N GLY A 164 7.17 -32.35 -2.37
CA GLY A 164 8.41 -32.51 -3.10
C GLY A 164 8.57 -31.51 -4.25
N ILE A 165 8.08 -30.29 -4.10
CA ILE A 165 8.22 -29.24 -5.12
C ILE A 165 9.72 -28.98 -5.28
N PRO A 166 10.32 -29.38 -6.42
CA PRO A 166 11.76 -29.28 -6.59
C PRO A 166 12.17 -27.80 -6.68
N ASP A 167 13.41 -27.51 -6.31
CA ASP A 167 14.05 -26.23 -6.60
C ASP A 167 13.47 -25.00 -5.88
N LEU A 168 12.78 -25.22 -4.75
CA LEU A 168 12.42 -24.17 -3.79
C LEU A 168 13.35 -24.18 -2.58
N ARG A 169 13.71 -22.99 -2.10
CA ARG A 169 14.36 -22.80 -0.81
C ARG A 169 13.56 -21.84 0.03
N PHE A 170 13.62 -22.06 1.33
CA PHE A 170 13.01 -21.20 2.32
C PHE A 170 14.12 -20.66 3.22
N SER A 171 14.12 -19.36 3.47
CA SER A 171 14.88 -18.81 4.59
C SER A 171 13.89 -18.32 5.61
N ARG A 172 14.04 -18.77 6.85
CA ARG A 172 13.28 -18.19 7.95
C ARG A 172 13.51 -16.67 7.98
N VAL A 173 12.42 -15.93 8.11
CA VAL A 173 12.51 -14.51 8.42
C VAL A 173 12.79 -14.35 9.91
N ILE A 174 13.75 -13.48 10.24
CA ILE A 174 14.07 -13.19 11.63
C ILE A 174 12.95 -12.32 12.17
N ASP A 175 12.15 -12.90 13.06
CA ASP A 175 11.20 -12.16 13.87
C ASP A 175 11.95 -11.43 14.99
N THR A 176 12.11 -10.12 14.85
CA THR A 176 12.61 -9.20 15.88
C THR A 176 11.48 -8.52 16.63
N GLY A 177 10.23 -8.88 16.33
CA GLY A 177 9.02 -8.38 16.94
C GLY A 177 8.94 -8.68 18.43
N ARG A 178 8.15 -7.86 19.12
CA ARG A 178 7.88 -8.01 20.55
C ARG A 178 6.87 -9.12 20.82
N TYR A 179 6.00 -9.41 19.85
CA TYR A 179 4.92 -10.39 19.95
C TYR A 179 5.40 -11.77 19.50
N ASP A 180 4.75 -12.81 20.01
CA ASP A 180 4.90 -14.15 19.46
C ASP A 180 4.14 -14.20 18.13
N ALA A 181 4.87 -14.37 17.04
CA ALA A 181 4.30 -14.47 15.70
C ALA A 181 4.55 -15.86 15.13
N SER A 182 3.61 -16.33 14.31
CA SER A 182 3.85 -17.53 13.50
C SER A 182 5.10 -17.34 12.66
N PRO A 183 5.95 -18.37 12.50
CA PRO A 183 7.17 -18.21 11.73
C PRO A 183 6.84 -18.01 10.24
N TYR A 184 7.50 -17.03 9.65
CA TYR A 184 7.44 -16.73 8.23
C TYR A 184 8.76 -17.05 7.55
N PHE A 185 8.68 -17.27 6.24
CA PHE A 185 9.82 -17.66 5.42
C PHE A 185 9.86 -16.83 4.15
N PHE A 186 11.05 -16.36 3.78
CA PHE A 186 11.34 -15.92 2.43
C PHE A 186 11.37 -17.13 1.49
N LEU A 187 10.65 -17.04 0.39
CA LEU A 187 10.62 -18.02 -0.69
C LEU A 187 11.68 -17.66 -1.74
N PHE A 188 12.56 -18.61 -2.06
CA PHE A 188 13.59 -18.48 -3.07
C PHE A 188 13.49 -19.61 -4.09
N PRO A 189 12.93 -19.35 -5.27
CA PRO A 189 13.05 -20.27 -6.40
C PRO A 189 14.51 -20.33 -6.85
N GLN A 190 14.98 -21.53 -7.17
CA GLN A 190 16.30 -21.73 -7.75
C GLN A 190 16.25 -21.59 -9.27
N ALA A 191 15.13 -21.96 -9.89
CA ALA A 191 14.94 -21.83 -11.32
C ALA A 191 14.66 -20.37 -11.71
N ARG A 192 15.27 -19.95 -12.82
CA ARG A 192 15.18 -18.58 -13.33
C ARG A 192 14.71 -18.59 -14.76
N VAL A 193 13.81 -17.68 -15.08
CA VAL A 193 13.27 -17.48 -16.43
C VAL A 193 13.69 -16.09 -16.89
N THR A 194 14.29 -16.02 -18.07
CA THR A 194 14.48 -14.75 -18.76
C THR A 194 13.20 -14.38 -19.46
N GLU A 195 12.66 -13.23 -19.13
CA GLU A 195 11.58 -12.63 -19.90
C GLU A 195 12.10 -11.97 -21.18
N ILE A 196 11.27 -11.89 -22.21
CA ILE A 196 11.54 -10.96 -23.30
C ILE A 196 11.13 -9.55 -22.86
N ALA A 197 12.12 -8.66 -22.76
CA ALA A 197 11.89 -7.26 -22.47
C ALA A 197 11.10 -6.55 -23.58
N TRP A 198 9.97 -5.98 -23.19
CA TRP A 198 9.64 -4.62 -23.59
C TRP A 198 10.20 -3.71 -22.49
N ASP A 199 10.77 -2.54 -22.81
CA ASP A 199 11.22 -1.61 -21.76
C ASP A 199 10.06 -1.39 -20.75
N LYS A 200 10.19 -1.99 -19.57
CA LYS A 200 9.07 -2.18 -18.63
C LYS A 200 8.73 -0.91 -17.89
N GLY A 201 7.44 -0.72 -17.61
CA GLY A 201 6.97 0.32 -16.69
C GLY A 201 7.43 1.72 -17.03
N LEU A 202 7.76 1.96 -18.30
CA LEU A 202 8.32 3.20 -18.77
C LEU A 202 7.35 4.34 -18.49
N ARG A 203 7.71 5.15 -17.51
CA ARG A 203 7.12 6.45 -17.31
C ARG A 203 8.03 7.47 -17.95
N TYR A 204 7.45 8.26 -18.82
CA TYR A 204 8.20 9.30 -19.52
C TYR A 204 7.45 10.61 -19.48
N SER A 205 8.18 11.68 -19.25
CA SER A 205 7.65 13.05 -19.23
C SER A 205 8.44 13.94 -20.19
N ASP A 206 7.74 14.80 -20.92
CA ASP A 206 8.35 15.88 -21.69
C ASP A 206 8.92 16.97 -20.76
N ASP A 207 10.21 17.28 -20.90
CA ASP A 207 10.99 18.15 -20.01
C ASP A 207 10.48 19.61 -19.96
N LYS A 208 9.73 20.04 -20.99
CA LYS A 208 9.15 21.40 -21.08
C LYS A 208 8.20 21.72 -19.93
N ALA A 209 7.45 20.73 -19.44
CA ALA A 209 6.54 20.90 -18.31
C ALA A 209 7.30 20.91 -16.97
N HIS A 210 8.29 20.03 -16.78
CA HIS A 210 9.10 19.99 -15.56
C HIS A 210 9.94 21.25 -15.33
N TYR A 211 10.43 21.90 -16.39
CA TYR A 211 11.11 23.20 -16.27
C TYR A 211 10.19 24.34 -15.81
N LEU A 212 8.88 24.31 -16.14
CA LEU A 212 7.90 25.27 -15.62
C LEU A 212 7.70 25.12 -14.11
N TYR A 213 7.76 23.89 -13.58
CA TYR A 213 7.71 23.64 -12.13
C TYR A 213 9.01 24.01 -11.41
N ARG A 214 10.18 23.95 -12.08
CA ARG A 214 11.49 24.22 -11.48
C ARG A 214 11.91 25.69 -11.51
N LYS A 215 11.30 26.52 -12.37
CA LYS A 215 11.62 27.95 -12.55
C LYS A 215 10.82 28.92 -11.67
N VAL A 216 10.14 28.44 -10.62
CA VAL A 216 9.55 29.32 -9.61
C VAL A 216 10.66 29.72 -8.64
N PRO A 217 11.10 31.00 -8.60
CA PRO A 217 12.07 31.46 -7.62
C PRO A 217 11.37 31.47 -6.25
N ASP A 218 12.14 31.09 -5.23
CA ASP A 218 11.83 31.24 -3.81
C ASP A 218 10.86 30.21 -3.20
N GLY A 219 11.48 29.12 -2.71
CA GLY A 219 11.37 28.69 -1.30
C GLY A 219 10.06 28.09 -0.78
N CYS A 220 8.92 28.29 -1.44
CA CYS A 220 7.62 27.85 -0.93
C CYS A 220 6.83 27.11 -2.01
N LEU A 221 7.22 25.85 -2.23
CA LEU A 221 6.30 24.75 -2.57
C LEU A 221 6.80 23.51 -1.83
N ALA A 222 6.29 23.28 -0.63
CA ALA A 222 6.26 21.96 -0.02
C ALA A 222 4.78 21.59 0.17
N PRO A 223 4.29 20.41 -0.25
CA PRO A 223 4.77 19.52 -1.29
C PRO A 223 3.60 19.04 -2.17
N LEU A 224 3.29 19.72 -3.27
CA LEU A 224 2.22 19.24 -4.16
C LEU A 224 2.61 18.00 -4.98
N TYR A 225 3.85 17.51 -4.86
CA TYR A 225 4.29 16.14 -5.20
C TYR A 225 5.51 15.71 -4.35
N ARG A 226 5.34 15.44 -3.04
CA ARG A 226 6.33 14.63 -2.27
C ARG A 226 6.15 13.12 -2.45
N HIS A 227 5.26 12.67 -3.32
CA HIS A 227 5.06 11.24 -3.63
C HIS A 227 5.86 10.70 -4.81
N MET A 228 7.05 11.24 -5.08
CA MET A 228 7.99 10.61 -6.02
C MET A 228 9.39 10.39 -5.46
N ASN A 229 9.52 10.16 -4.16
CA ASN A 229 10.77 9.60 -3.61
C ASN A 229 10.92 8.09 -3.86
N HIS A 230 9.99 7.45 -4.58
CA HIS A 230 10.10 6.04 -4.99
C HIS A 230 10.43 5.82 -6.48
N LEU A 231 10.72 6.86 -7.26
CA LEU A 231 11.15 6.71 -8.66
C LEU A 231 12.58 7.22 -8.86
N ARG A 232 13.52 6.66 -8.08
CA ARG A 232 14.96 6.76 -8.40
C ARG A 232 15.39 5.72 -9.43
N PHE A 233 14.48 4.87 -9.90
CA PHE A 233 14.75 3.83 -10.88
C PHE A 233 14.06 4.17 -12.22
N LEU A 234 14.91 4.30 -13.24
CA LEU A 234 14.61 4.22 -14.68
C LEU A 234 13.60 5.20 -15.33
N CYS A 235 13.44 6.42 -14.82
CA CYS A 235 12.96 7.53 -15.65
C CYS A 235 14.07 7.96 -16.65
N THR A 236 14.30 7.21 -17.73
CA THR A 236 15.06 7.76 -18.86
C THR A 236 14.25 8.91 -19.46
N ARG A 237 14.69 10.14 -19.21
CA ARG A 237 14.04 11.37 -19.67
C ARG A 237 14.25 11.54 -21.17
N VAL A 238 13.31 11.07 -21.97
CA VAL A 238 13.38 11.13 -23.44
C VAL A 238 12.18 11.94 -23.97
N PRO A 239 12.38 12.97 -24.82
CA PRO A 239 11.28 13.76 -25.36
C PRO A 239 10.35 12.97 -26.28
N HIS A 240 9.06 13.33 -26.33
CA HIS A 240 7.96 12.60 -26.98
C HIS A 240 7.55 13.07 -28.38
N GLY A 241 8.47 13.60 -29.16
CA GLY A 241 8.16 13.93 -30.56
C GLY A 241 7.99 12.69 -31.43
N ARG A 242 7.38 12.84 -32.63
CA ARG A 242 7.34 11.84 -33.73
C ARG A 242 8.71 11.25 -34.12
N PHE A 243 9.79 11.82 -33.61
CA PHE A 243 11.17 11.40 -33.84
C PHE A 243 11.79 10.64 -32.67
N SER A 244 11.09 10.50 -31.54
CA SER A 244 11.58 9.84 -30.34
C SER A 244 11.78 8.33 -30.55
N PRO A 245 12.76 7.70 -29.86
CA PRO A 245 12.90 6.25 -29.84
C PRO A 245 11.61 5.52 -29.40
N LEU A 246 10.87 6.10 -28.46
CA LEU A 246 9.60 5.54 -27.98
C LEU A 246 8.53 5.52 -29.09
N TYR A 247 8.32 6.64 -29.78
CA TYR A 247 7.34 6.72 -30.86
C TYR A 247 7.63 5.67 -31.95
N ARG A 248 8.90 5.46 -32.30
CA ARG A 248 9.30 4.43 -33.28
C ARG A 248 8.97 3.02 -32.79
N ARG A 249 9.11 2.74 -31.49
CA ARG A 249 8.78 1.44 -30.89
C ARG A 249 7.27 1.24 -30.80
N LEU A 250 6.51 2.21 -30.31
CA LEU A 250 5.04 2.15 -30.30
C LEU A 250 4.47 1.97 -31.72
N LYS A 251 5.12 2.56 -32.73
CA LYS A 251 4.78 2.33 -34.14
C LYS A 251 4.98 0.88 -34.59
N GLN A 252 5.94 0.15 -34.00
CA GLN A 252 6.14 -1.28 -34.26
C GLN A 252 5.06 -2.15 -33.61
N LEU A 253 4.54 -1.74 -32.44
CA LEU A 253 3.37 -2.40 -31.82
C LEU A 253 2.07 -2.11 -32.57
N GLY A 254 1.99 -0.97 -33.27
CA GLY A 254 0.87 -0.62 -34.14
C GLY A 254 -0.34 -0.03 -33.38
N GLY A 255 -1.48 0.01 -34.08
CA GLY A 255 -2.72 0.58 -33.54
C GLY A 255 -2.63 2.07 -33.23
N PHE A 256 -3.33 2.51 -32.18
CA PHE A 256 -3.36 3.90 -31.71
C PHE A 256 -2.20 4.25 -30.76
N LEU A 257 -1.34 3.29 -30.40
CA LEU A 257 -0.23 3.50 -29.46
C LEU A 257 0.71 4.66 -29.83
N PRO A 258 1.08 4.88 -31.12
CA PRO A 258 1.89 6.03 -31.50
C PRO A 258 1.19 7.36 -31.20
N ARG A 259 -0.14 7.40 -31.29
CA ARG A 259 -0.94 8.61 -31.03
C ARG A 259 -0.96 8.97 -29.56
N LEU A 260 -0.92 8.00 -28.66
CA LEU A 260 -0.81 8.23 -27.21
C LEU A 260 0.43 9.07 -26.87
N ALA A 261 1.57 8.75 -27.47
CA ALA A 261 2.81 9.49 -27.27
C ALA A 261 2.78 10.92 -27.86
N GLU A 262 1.86 11.22 -28.79
CA GLU A 262 1.68 12.59 -29.32
C GLU A 262 0.76 13.45 -28.44
N VAL A 263 -0.24 12.83 -27.80
CA VAL A 263 -1.28 13.53 -27.02
C VAL A 263 -0.88 13.76 -25.57
N PHE A 264 -0.24 12.78 -24.94
CA PHE A 264 0.09 12.82 -23.52
C PHE A 264 1.53 13.28 -23.28
N TYR A 265 1.71 14.26 -22.38
CA TYR A 265 3.05 14.78 -22.07
C TYR A 265 3.79 13.94 -21.01
N ASP A 266 3.06 13.28 -20.11
CA ASP A 266 3.57 12.26 -19.20
C ASP A 266 2.69 11.01 -19.29
N PHE A 267 3.29 9.90 -19.70
CA PHE A 267 2.55 8.69 -20.05
C PHE A 267 3.26 7.42 -19.57
N GLN A 268 2.47 6.46 -19.09
CA GLN A 268 2.94 5.15 -18.64
C GLN A 268 2.40 4.03 -19.53
N PHE A 269 3.26 3.08 -19.90
CA PHE A 269 2.85 1.88 -20.63
C PHE A 269 2.97 0.64 -19.74
N HIS A 270 1.87 -0.10 -19.63
CA HIS A 270 1.79 -1.42 -19.01
C HIS A 270 1.42 -2.43 -20.09
N LEU A 271 2.43 -3.08 -20.64
CA LEU A 271 2.26 -4.21 -21.55
C LEU A 271 2.43 -5.51 -20.76
N PRO A 272 1.80 -6.61 -21.21
CA PRO A 272 1.96 -7.88 -20.55
C PRO A 272 3.34 -8.47 -20.85
N ASP A 273 3.83 -9.22 -19.88
CA ASP A 273 5.10 -9.93 -19.92
C ASP A 273 4.95 -11.19 -20.81
N TYR A 274 6.01 -11.56 -21.53
CA TYR A 274 6.03 -12.75 -22.40
C TYR A 274 7.22 -13.65 -22.11
N TYR A 275 6.95 -14.95 -21.98
CA TYR A 275 7.93 -15.95 -21.57
C TYR A 275 8.22 -16.96 -22.70
N PRO A 276 9.49 -17.23 -23.02
CA PRO A 276 9.85 -18.25 -23.99
C PRO A 276 9.48 -19.63 -23.46
N ALA A 277 8.71 -20.43 -24.20
CA ALA A 277 8.41 -21.81 -23.83
C ALA A 277 9.69 -22.61 -23.52
N LYS A 278 10.71 -22.44 -24.36
CA LYS A 278 12.03 -23.09 -24.20
C LYS A 278 12.87 -22.63 -23.00
N ALA A 279 12.47 -21.54 -22.33
CA ALA A 279 13.18 -20.99 -21.17
C ALA A 279 12.44 -21.27 -19.86
N LEU A 280 11.22 -21.81 -19.93
CA LEU A 280 10.47 -22.24 -18.75
C LEU A 280 11.09 -23.54 -18.21
N PRO A 281 11.43 -23.61 -16.92
CA PRO A 281 12.05 -24.77 -16.30
C PRO A 281 11.01 -25.87 -16.03
N GLU A 282 11.45 -27.11 -15.84
CA GLU A 282 10.59 -28.20 -15.35
C GLU A 282 10.50 -28.16 -13.80
N THR A 283 9.96 -27.07 -13.23
CA THR A 283 9.86 -26.84 -11.78
C THR A 283 8.49 -26.30 -11.39
N GLY A 284 8.12 -26.38 -10.10
CA GLY A 284 6.85 -25.82 -9.63
C GLY A 284 6.84 -24.29 -9.54
N PHE A 285 8.02 -23.68 -9.43
CA PHE A 285 8.21 -22.24 -9.30
C PHE A 285 9.43 -21.77 -10.08
N ALA A 286 9.38 -20.55 -10.59
CA ALA A 286 10.52 -19.92 -11.25
C ALA A 286 10.51 -18.40 -11.04
N GLN A 287 11.67 -17.83 -10.74
CA GLN A 287 11.82 -16.38 -10.63
C GLN A 287 12.06 -15.78 -12.01
N VAL A 288 11.36 -14.70 -12.33
CA VAL A 288 11.63 -13.92 -13.54
C VAL A 288 12.81 -12.99 -13.25
N TYR A 289 13.77 -12.99 -14.16
CA TYR A 289 14.91 -12.10 -14.07
C TYR A 289 14.56 -10.74 -14.67
N ASP A 290 14.38 -9.73 -13.80
CA ASP A 290 14.06 -8.35 -14.17
C ASP A 290 14.87 -7.36 -13.30
N HIS A 291 15.19 -6.19 -13.85
CA HIS A 291 15.95 -5.14 -13.18
C HIS A 291 15.18 -4.45 -12.04
N ASP A 292 13.84 -4.48 -12.07
CA ASP A 292 13.00 -3.67 -11.18
C ASP A 292 11.90 -4.45 -10.43
N ARG A 293 11.68 -5.74 -10.72
CA ARG A 293 10.63 -6.57 -10.06
C ARG A 293 11.04 -8.02 -9.90
N ASP A 294 10.84 -8.57 -8.71
CA ASP A 294 10.85 -10.03 -8.51
C ASP A 294 9.47 -10.59 -8.87
N THR A 295 9.18 -10.75 -10.16
CA THR A 295 8.00 -11.53 -10.59
C THR A 295 8.31 -13.00 -10.35
N LEU A 296 7.41 -13.72 -9.70
CA LEU A 296 7.50 -15.16 -9.55
C LEU A 296 6.40 -15.86 -10.34
N LEU A 297 6.82 -16.87 -11.08
CA LEU A 297 5.98 -17.76 -11.84
C LEU A 297 5.72 -19.04 -11.04
N ILE A 298 4.49 -19.53 -11.14
CA ILE A 298 4.04 -20.78 -10.54
C ILE A 298 3.46 -21.69 -11.64
N HIS A 299 3.88 -22.95 -11.65
CA HIS A 299 3.33 -23.95 -12.56
C HIS A 299 1.92 -24.33 -12.14
N LYS A 300 1.05 -24.61 -13.11
CA LYS A 300 -0.38 -24.91 -12.92
C LYS A 300 -0.63 -25.98 -11.85
N GLU A 301 0.06 -27.11 -11.94
CA GLU A 301 -0.10 -28.21 -10.98
C GLU A 301 0.24 -27.78 -9.55
N THR A 302 1.25 -26.92 -9.39
CA THR A 302 1.65 -26.38 -8.08
C THR A 302 0.65 -25.34 -7.57
N ALA A 303 0.11 -24.51 -8.46
CA ALA A 303 -0.94 -23.56 -8.12
C ALA A 303 -2.22 -24.27 -7.64
N GLU A 304 -2.65 -25.30 -8.37
CA GLU A 304 -3.83 -26.10 -8.03
C GLU A 304 -3.69 -26.77 -6.66
N LEU A 305 -2.51 -27.33 -6.35
CA LEU A 305 -2.19 -27.87 -5.03
C LEU A 305 -2.34 -26.81 -3.92
N LEU A 306 -1.74 -25.63 -4.09
CA LEU A 306 -1.77 -24.58 -3.06
C LEU A 306 -3.15 -23.93 -2.91
N ILE A 307 -3.94 -23.86 -3.98
CA ILE A 307 -5.34 -23.43 -3.93
C ILE A 307 -6.17 -24.45 -3.13
N ALA A 308 -6.00 -25.75 -3.39
CA ALA A 308 -6.70 -26.81 -2.67
C ALA A 308 -6.40 -26.76 -1.16
N GLU A 309 -5.16 -26.43 -0.80
CA GLU A 309 -4.72 -26.23 0.59
C GLU A 309 -5.17 -24.89 1.21
N LYS A 310 -5.84 -24.03 0.46
CA LYS A 310 -6.26 -22.67 0.86
C LYS A 310 -5.07 -21.77 1.24
N LEU A 311 -3.93 -21.98 0.58
CA LEU A 311 -2.69 -21.22 0.75
C LEU A 311 -2.49 -20.17 -0.35
N LEU A 312 -3.28 -20.26 -1.42
CA LEU A 312 -3.22 -19.38 -2.57
C LEU A 312 -4.64 -19.07 -3.04
N SER A 313 -4.94 -17.80 -3.32
CA SER A 313 -6.21 -17.42 -3.93
C SER A 313 -6.10 -17.47 -5.46
N PRO A 314 -7.07 -18.05 -6.18
CA PRO A 314 -7.12 -17.98 -7.64
C PRO A 314 -7.10 -16.53 -8.16
N SER A 315 -7.65 -15.57 -7.40
CA SER A 315 -7.64 -14.15 -7.77
C SER A 315 -6.24 -13.52 -7.75
N TRP A 316 -5.23 -14.21 -7.21
CA TRP A 316 -3.84 -13.74 -7.23
C TRP A 316 -3.09 -14.23 -8.45
N LEU A 317 -3.68 -15.11 -9.27
CA LEU A 317 -3.03 -15.70 -10.42
C LEU A 317 -3.46 -15.02 -11.70
N GLN A 318 -2.47 -14.62 -12.48
CA GLN A 318 -2.65 -14.16 -13.86
C GLN A 318 -1.97 -15.16 -14.80
N PRO A 319 -2.64 -15.65 -15.85
CA PRO A 319 -2.02 -16.54 -16.83
C PRO A 319 -0.77 -15.89 -17.44
N ALA A 320 0.36 -16.59 -17.37
CA ALA A 320 1.60 -16.14 -18.00
C ALA A 320 1.51 -16.34 -19.52
N LEU A 321 1.93 -15.36 -20.31
CA LEU A 321 1.87 -15.46 -21.77
C LEU A 321 3.12 -16.17 -22.29
N ILE A 322 2.91 -17.36 -22.86
CA ILE A 322 4.00 -18.20 -23.35
C ILE A 322 4.06 -18.10 -24.89
N TYR A 323 5.27 -18.02 -25.45
CA TYR A 323 5.48 -18.05 -26.90
C TYR A 323 6.54 -19.10 -27.30
N ASP A 324 6.34 -19.73 -28.47
CA ASP A 324 7.17 -20.87 -28.89
C ASP A 324 8.42 -20.50 -29.68
N LYS A 325 8.30 -19.62 -30.69
CA LYS A 325 9.35 -19.44 -31.71
C LYS A 325 9.71 -18.01 -32.06
N THR A 326 8.75 -17.09 -32.06
CA THR A 326 8.99 -15.70 -32.47
C THR A 326 8.42 -14.76 -31.41
N PRO A 327 9.25 -13.84 -30.87
CA PRO A 327 8.77 -12.80 -29.97
C PRO A 327 7.62 -12.02 -30.62
N PRO A 328 6.64 -11.53 -29.85
CA PRO A 328 5.63 -10.62 -30.38
C PRO A 328 6.29 -9.41 -31.06
N PRO A 329 5.74 -8.89 -32.17
CA PRO A 329 6.29 -7.73 -32.86
C PRO A 329 6.57 -6.57 -31.89
N GLY A 330 7.74 -5.95 -32.02
CA GLY A 330 8.17 -4.82 -31.17
C GLY A 330 8.91 -5.21 -29.88
N TYR A 331 8.75 -6.43 -29.37
CA TYR A 331 9.47 -6.90 -28.20
C TYR A 331 10.93 -7.27 -28.53
N ARG A 332 11.84 -7.14 -27.55
CA ARG A 332 13.27 -7.43 -27.72
C ARG A 332 13.74 -8.49 -26.73
N THR A 333 14.52 -9.44 -27.22
CA THR A 333 15.22 -10.41 -26.37
C THR A 333 16.42 -9.72 -25.71
N ASP A 334 16.21 -8.93 -24.67
CA ASP A 334 17.33 -8.47 -23.85
C ASP A 334 17.65 -9.59 -22.85
N ILE A 335 18.70 -10.37 -23.15
CA ILE A 335 19.27 -11.30 -22.18
C ILE A 335 20.03 -10.44 -21.17
N ILE A 336 19.34 -10.02 -20.12
CA ILE A 336 19.99 -9.30 -19.03
C ILE A 336 20.86 -10.31 -18.28
N ASN A 337 22.16 -10.30 -18.59
CA ASN A 337 23.18 -11.02 -17.84
C ASN A 337 23.73 -10.08 -16.76
N ASP A 338 22.95 -9.73 -15.72
CA ASP A 338 23.49 -8.93 -14.62
C ASP A 338 24.02 -9.85 -13.48
N PRO A 339 25.34 -9.87 -13.23
CA PRO A 339 25.93 -10.62 -12.13
C PRO A 339 25.62 -10.01 -10.74
N LEU A 340 24.90 -8.87 -10.66
CA LEU A 340 24.68 -8.13 -9.41
C LEU A 340 23.60 -8.72 -8.49
N TRP A 341 22.75 -9.65 -8.96
CA TRP A 341 21.87 -10.38 -8.05
C TRP A 341 22.69 -11.43 -7.29
N ARG A 342 23.20 -11.03 -6.12
CA ARG A 342 23.83 -11.92 -5.14
C ARG A 342 22.75 -12.87 -4.62
N GLY A 343 22.53 -13.96 -5.35
CA GLY A 343 21.60 -15.01 -4.95
C GLY A 343 21.84 -15.41 -3.50
N TYR A 344 20.76 -15.64 -2.77
CA TYR A 344 20.79 -16.26 -1.46
C TYR A 344 21.54 -17.58 -1.58
N ASN A 345 22.77 -17.66 -1.07
CA ASN A 345 23.62 -18.80 -1.36
C ASN A 345 23.18 -20.02 -0.53
N THR A 346 23.49 -21.22 -1.01
CA THR A 346 23.07 -22.50 -0.39
C THR A 346 23.50 -22.63 1.07
N GLU A 347 24.63 -22.01 1.41
CA GLU A 347 25.18 -22.01 2.75
C GLU A 347 24.38 -21.11 3.72
N GLN A 348 23.90 -19.95 3.26
CA GLN A 348 23.05 -19.05 4.02
C GLN A 348 21.68 -19.70 4.31
N ALA A 349 21.09 -20.37 3.32
CA ALA A 349 19.84 -21.11 3.50
C ALA A 349 19.98 -22.23 4.55
N ALA A 350 21.04 -23.05 4.45
CA ALA A 350 21.30 -24.11 5.41
C ALA A 350 21.55 -23.59 6.83
N LYS A 351 22.26 -22.46 6.98
CA LYS A 351 22.46 -21.80 8.28
C LYS A 351 21.15 -21.26 8.87
N ALA A 352 20.29 -20.67 8.05
CA ALA A 352 18.99 -20.18 8.48
C ALA A 352 18.05 -21.32 8.93
N GLU A 353 18.06 -22.44 8.21
CA GLU A 353 17.28 -23.64 8.53
C GLU A 353 17.73 -24.24 9.88
N ALA A 354 19.03 -24.44 10.09
CA ALA A 354 19.57 -24.92 11.36
C ALA A 354 19.26 -23.97 12.54
N ALA A 355 19.30 -22.66 12.31
CA ALA A 355 18.92 -21.67 13.32
C ALA A 355 17.42 -21.73 13.66
N TYR A 356 16.57 -22.05 12.68
CA TYR A 356 15.13 -22.24 12.88
C TYR A 356 14.83 -23.47 13.74
N GLU A 357 15.41 -24.63 13.43
CA GLU A 357 15.25 -25.85 14.23
C GLU A 357 15.71 -25.66 15.69
N ALA A 358 16.77 -24.88 15.91
CA ALA A 358 17.25 -24.54 17.25
C ALA A 358 16.30 -23.60 18.01
N LEU A 359 15.58 -22.73 17.30
CA LEU A 359 14.60 -21.79 17.86
C LEU A 359 13.23 -22.41 18.09
N GLN A 360 12.77 -23.38 17.29
CA GLN A 360 11.56 -24.15 17.60
C GLN A 360 11.62 -24.80 18.99
N LYS A 361 12.84 -25.10 19.47
CA LYS A 361 13.10 -25.62 20.81
C LYS A 361 13.02 -24.57 21.92
N LYS A 362 12.91 -23.28 21.58
CA LYS A 362 12.78 -22.13 22.48
C LYS A 362 11.52 -21.33 22.13
N GLN A 363 10.35 -21.79 22.58
CA GLN A 363 9.13 -20.99 22.49
C GLN A 363 9.38 -19.62 23.15
N ARG A 364 9.12 -18.53 22.42
CA ARG A 364 9.08 -17.21 23.02
C ARG A 364 7.82 -17.13 23.88
N PRO A 365 7.90 -16.68 25.14
CA PRO A 365 6.69 -16.43 25.91
C PRO A 365 5.91 -15.28 25.25
N PRO A 366 4.57 -15.36 25.20
CA PRO A 366 3.76 -14.26 24.67
C PRO A 366 4.02 -12.98 25.46
N PHE A 367 4.28 -11.88 24.75
CA PHE A 367 4.53 -10.59 25.38
C PHE A 367 3.28 -10.07 26.08
N LYS A 368 3.44 -9.69 27.34
CA LYS A 368 2.41 -9.06 28.14
C LYS A 368 2.97 -7.77 28.71
N ALA A 369 2.37 -6.65 28.32
CA ALA A 369 2.67 -5.38 28.95
C ALA A 369 2.23 -5.41 30.42
N THR A 370 3.17 -5.16 31.32
CA THR A 370 2.84 -5.06 32.75
C THR A 370 2.33 -3.67 33.08
N GLU A 371 1.49 -3.54 34.10
CA GLU A 371 1.07 -2.25 34.64
C GLU A 371 2.27 -1.35 34.94
N LYS A 372 3.30 -1.89 35.60
CA LYS A 372 4.51 -1.15 35.96
C LYS A 372 5.22 -0.55 34.75
N GLN A 373 5.41 -1.33 33.68
CA GLN A 373 6.04 -0.84 32.45
C GLN A 373 5.20 0.25 31.80
N THR A 374 3.90 0.00 31.66
CA THR A 374 2.95 0.92 31.00
C THR A 374 2.87 2.25 31.74
N LEU A 375 2.71 2.25 33.06
CA LEU A 375 2.69 3.47 33.86
C LEU A 375 4.04 4.19 33.87
N THR A 376 5.15 3.48 33.66
CA THR A 376 6.47 4.10 33.52
C THR A 376 6.57 4.89 32.21
N LEU A 377 6.09 4.31 31.11
CA LEU A 377 5.98 5.00 29.82
C LEU A 377 5.03 6.20 29.91
N LEU A 378 3.84 6.02 30.49
CA LEU A 378 2.84 7.10 30.63
C LEU A 378 3.40 8.29 31.42
N ARG A 379 4.10 8.02 32.53
CA ARG A 379 4.78 9.08 33.31
C ARG A 379 5.91 9.73 32.53
N SER A 380 6.59 8.98 31.64
CA SER A 380 7.62 9.54 30.77
C SER A 380 7.02 10.46 29.70
N ALA A 381 5.97 10.01 29.01
CA ALA A 381 5.24 10.80 28.03
C ALA A 381 4.68 12.09 28.64
N LYS A 382 4.07 12.01 29.83
CA LYS A 382 3.60 13.20 30.55
C LYS A 382 4.70 14.19 30.89
N ARG A 383 5.94 13.73 31.11
CA ARG A 383 7.07 14.63 31.36
C ARG A 383 7.53 15.34 30.09
N SER A 384 7.48 14.67 28.94
CA SER A 384 7.92 15.22 27.66
C SER A 384 6.87 16.09 26.97
N ARG A 385 5.58 15.74 27.10
CA ARG A 385 4.42 16.44 26.51
C ARG A 385 3.44 16.78 27.61
N LYS A 386 3.60 17.91 28.28
CA LYS A 386 2.76 18.23 29.46
C LYS A 386 1.37 18.73 29.07
N GLU A 387 1.30 19.41 27.94
CA GLU A 387 0.11 19.98 27.31
C GLU A 387 -0.93 18.92 26.94
N ASP A 388 -0.47 17.72 26.61
CA ASP A 388 -1.31 16.58 26.21
C ASP A 388 -1.95 15.83 27.39
N PHE A 389 -1.59 16.20 28.63
CA PHE A 389 -1.95 15.45 29.85
C PHE A 389 -2.61 16.34 30.89
N ASN A 390 -3.81 15.94 31.33
CA ASN A 390 -4.50 16.63 32.40
C ASN A 390 -3.80 16.43 33.76
N GLN A 391 -4.29 17.18 34.75
CA GLN A 391 -3.90 16.97 36.15
C GLN A 391 -4.29 15.56 36.62
N LYS A 392 -3.54 15.04 37.59
CA LYS A 392 -3.83 13.73 38.17
C LYS A 392 -5.13 13.76 38.99
N MET A 393 -5.81 12.63 39.04
CA MET A 393 -6.94 12.38 39.94
C MET A 393 -6.49 12.40 41.40
N ARG A 394 -7.40 12.80 42.31
CA ARG A 394 -7.18 12.75 43.76
C ARG A 394 -7.46 11.35 44.31
N GLN A 395 -6.80 10.99 45.41
CA GLN A 395 -6.99 9.66 46.02
C GLN A 395 -8.43 9.44 46.50
N GLU A 396 -9.07 10.44 47.09
CA GLU A 396 -10.47 10.35 47.53
C GLU A 396 -11.42 9.99 46.38
N THR A 397 -11.18 10.54 45.19
CA THR A 397 -11.92 10.19 43.98
C THR A 397 -11.59 8.79 43.49
N ALA A 398 -10.33 8.38 43.56
CA ALA A 398 -9.91 7.01 43.24
C ALA A 398 -10.65 5.98 44.10
N ASP A 399 -10.72 6.24 45.40
CA ASP A 399 -11.39 5.38 46.38
C ASP A 399 -12.89 5.26 46.07
N SER A 400 -13.55 6.34 45.64
CA SER A 400 -14.95 6.30 45.22
C SER A 400 -15.20 5.52 43.92
N LEU A 401 -14.18 5.33 43.07
CA LEU A 401 -14.29 4.61 41.81
C LEU A 401 -13.88 3.14 41.91
N ALA A 402 -13.33 2.70 43.05
CA ALA A 402 -12.74 1.38 43.23
C ALA A 402 -13.74 0.22 43.02
N ASP A 403 -15.03 0.45 43.28
CA ASP A 403 -16.10 -0.54 43.11
C ASP A 403 -16.92 -0.33 41.82
N THR A 404 -16.41 0.48 40.89
CA THR A 404 -17.08 0.77 39.60
C THR A 404 -16.40 0.03 38.44
N PRO A 405 -17.05 -0.06 37.26
CA PRO A 405 -16.41 -0.57 36.05
C PRO A 405 -15.13 0.21 35.63
N LEU A 406 -14.89 1.39 36.21
CA LEU A 406 -13.69 2.20 35.95
C LEU A 406 -12.50 1.84 36.86
N ALA A 407 -12.67 0.93 37.82
CA ALA A 407 -11.61 0.53 38.74
C ALA A 407 -10.28 0.16 38.03
N PRO A 408 -10.28 -0.57 36.89
CA PRO A 408 -9.05 -0.90 36.18
C PRO A 408 -8.31 0.31 35.59
N LEU A 409 -8.99 1.45 35.40
CA LEU A 409 -8.43 2.69 34.84
C LEU A 409 -7.83 3.61 35.91
N ILE A 410 -8.12 3.37 37.20
CA ILE A 410 -7.62 4.18 38.33
C ILE A 410 -6.09 4.43 38.26
N PRO A 411 -5.23 3.43 37.97
CA PRO A 411 -3.79 3.65 37.90
C PRO A 411 -3.38 4.69 36.84
N PHE A 412 -4.13 4.78 35.73
CA PHE A 412 -3.92 5.77 34.67
C PHE A 412 -4.39 7.15 35.13
N TYR A 413 -5.58 7.25 35.72
CA TYR A 413 -6.14 8.51 36.21
C TYR A 413 -5.31 9.14 37.35
N LEU A 414 -4.67 8.31 38.19
CA LEU A 414 -3.72 8.78 39.20
C LEU A 414 -2.42 9.36 38.58
N VAL A 415 -2.12 9.07 37.32
CA VAL A 415 -1.07 9.74 36.55
C VAL A 415 -1.62 10.99 35.85
N ALA A 416 -2.75 10.88 35.14
CA ALA A 416 -3.45 11.97 34.47
C ALA A 416 -4.95 11.64 34.29
N ASN A 417 -5.85 12.51 34.75
CA ASN A 417 -7.29 12.38 34.55
C ASN A 417 -7.68 12.83 33.13
N GLY A 418 -7.35 12.00 32.15
CA GLY A 418 -7.47 12.31 30.72
C GLY A 418 -6.14 12.74 30.11
N CYS A 419 -5.82 12.19 28.94
CA CYS A 419 -4.59 12.50 28.21
C CYS A 419 -4.63 11.95 26.79
N PHE A 420 -3.76 12.46 25.93
CA PHE A 420 -3.45 11.85 24.63
C PHE A 420 -2.32 10.82 24.81
N LEU A 421 -2.57 9.58 24.40
CA LEU A 421 -1.52 8.55 24.33
C LEU A 421 -0.65 8.80 23.08
N ASP A 422 -1.31 9.10 21.96
CA ASP A 422 -0.77 9.54 20.67
C ASP A 422 -1.78 10.46 19.97
N ASP A 423 -1.61 10.70 18.67
CA ASP A 423 -2.49 11.55 17.86
C ASP A 423 -3.87 10.90 17.60
N GLU A 424 -4.01 9.58 17.81
CA GLU A 424 -5.21 8.79 17.52
C GLU A 424 -6.03 8.43 18.78
N TYR A 425 -5.42 8.41 19.97
CA TYR A 425 -6.06 7.90 21.17
C TYR A 425 -6.05 8.90 22.32
N ARG A 426 -7.22 9.46 22.62
CA ARG A 426 -7.44 10.31 23.80
C ARG A 426 -8.15 9.52 24.90
N ILE A 427 -7.47 9.26 26.02
CA ILE A 427 -8.12 8.81 27.25
C ILE A 427 -9.01 9.95 27.77
N LEU A 428 -10.28 9.65 27.99
CA LEU A 428 -11.27 10.56 28.53
C LEU A 428 -11.07 10.74 30.05
N PRO A 429 -11.29 11.94 30.60
CA PRO A 429 -11.49 12.10 32.03
C PRO A 429 -12.60 11.17 32.54
N TYR A 430 -12.51 10.67 33.78
CA TYR A 430 -13.51 9.74 34.31
C TYR A 430 -14.92 10.36 34.33
N GLU A 431 -15.01 11.68 34.51
CA GLU A 431 -16.28 12.43 34.50
C GLU A 431 -16.99 12.38 33.13
N GLU A 432 -16.24 12.21 32.04
CA GLU A 432 -16.78 12.15 30.68
C GLU A 432 -17.17 10.72 30.26
N THR A 433 -16.62 9.71 30.95
CA THR A 433 -16.77 8.29 30.59
C THR A 433 -18.22 7.81 30.69
N GLU A 434 -18.96 8.20 31.73
CA GLU A 434 -20.36 7.78 31.90
C GLU A 434 -21.25 8.30 30.76
N LYS A 435 -21.06 9.56 30.37
CA LYS A 435 -21.79 10.16 29.25
C LYS A 435 -21.44 9.47 27.93
N ALA A 436 -20.15 9.24 27.69
CA ALA A 436 -19.68 8.56 26.47
C ALA A 436 -20.23 7.13 26.38
N THR A 437 -20.23 6.40 27.49
CA THR A 437 -20.75 5.02 27.58
C THR A 437 -22.23 4.96 27.23
N ARG A 438 -23.04 5.85 27.80
CA ARG A 438 -24.48 5.92 27.51
C ARG A 438 -24.77 6.22 26.04
N MET A 439 -24.03 7.15 25.45
CA MET A 439 -24.18 7.48 24.02
C MET A 439 -23.85 6.27 23.13
N LEU A 440 -22.83 5.49 23.48
CA LEU A 440 -22.52 4.25 22.76
C LEU A 440 -23.63 3.21 22.95
N GLU A 441 -24.11 3.00 24.18
CA GLU A 441 -25.18 2.04 24.47
C GLU A 441 -26.48 2.37 23.70
N GLU A 442 -26.84 3.66 23.61
CA GLU A 442 -27.96 4.12 22.79
C GLU A 442 -27.75 3.81 21.30
N ARG A 443 -26.53 4.01 20.77
CA ARG A 443 -26.18 3.66 19.39
C ARG A 443 -26.26 2.15 19.13
N LEU A 444 -25.89 1.34 20.12
CA LEU A 444 -25.85 -0.12 20.01
C LEU A 444 -27.14 -0.81 20.51
N ALA A 445 -28.23 -0.06 20.69
CA ALA A 445 -29.49 -0.59 21.23
C ALA A 445 -30.26 -1.52 20.27
N SER A 446 -29.93 -1.51 18.97
CA SER A 446 -30.54 -2.40 17.97
C SER A 446 -30.15 -3.87 18.18
N GLU A 447 -31.08 -4.79 17.90
CA GLU A 447 -30.80 -6.24 17.91
C GLU A 447 -29.69 -6.63 16.93
N GLU A 448 -29.50 -5.84 15.87
CA GLU A 448 -28.40 -5.99 14.90
C GLU A 448 -27.01 -5.95 15.56
N TYR A 449 -26.86 -5.22 16.67
CA TYR A 449 -25.60 -4.99 17.36
C TYR A 449 -25.52 -5.69 18.74
N ALA A 450 -26.41 -6.66 18.98
CA ALA A 450 -26.47 -7.39 20.24
C ALA A 450 -25.21 -8.25 20.50
N SER A 451 -24.51 -8.66 19.45
CA SER A 451 -23.28 -9.46 19.54
C SER A 451 -22.02 -8.65 19.81
N LEU A 452 -22.08 -7.31 19.74
CA LEU A 452 -20.91 -6.47 19.97
C LEU A 452 -20.58 -6.37 21.47
N PRO A 453 -19.28 -6.24 21.83
CA PRO A 453 -18.87 -6.12 23.22
C PRO A 453 -19.45 -4.86 23.89
N ARG A 454 -19.51 -4.90 25.22
CA ARG A 454 -20.05 -3.82 26.07
C ARG A 454 -19.08 -3.52 27.20
N GLY A 455 -19.05 -2.27 27.63
CA GLY A 455 -18.19 -1.79 28.71
C GLY A 455 -18.04 -0.27 28.70
N PRO A 456 -17.40 0.32 29.72
CA PRO A 456 -17.19 1.76 29.77
C PRO A 456 -16.32 2.26 28.61
N VAL A 457 -16.76 3.35 27.97
CA VAL A 457 -16.00 4.10 26.97
C VAL A 457 -14.97 4.99 27.67
N PHE A 458 -13.71 4.58 27.66
CA PHE A 458 -12.65 5.29 28.38
C PHE A 458 -11.71 6.08 27.47
N CYS A 459 -11.76 5.83 26.16
CA CYS A 459 -10.93 6.50 25.18
C CYS A 459 -11.74 6.78 23.89
N ARG A 460 -11.38 7.86 23.19
CA ARG A 460 -12.02 8.27 21.93
C ARG A 460 -10.99 8.68 20.89
N CYS A 461 -11.26 8.32 19.64
CA CYS A 461 -10.44 8.64 18.49
C CYS A 461 -10.88 9.93 17.80
N PRO A 462 -10.00 10.62 17.03
CA PRO A 462 -10.34 11.85 16.31
C PRO A 462 -11.44 11.69 15.27
N ASP A 463 -11.55 10.51 14.67
CA ASP A 463 -12.61 10.14 13.73
C ASP A 463 -13.97 9.95 14.41
N GLY A 464 -14.00 9.81 15.74
CA GLY A 464 -15.23 9.64 16.52
C GLY A 464 -15.44 8.21 17.01
N ASP A 465 -14.52 7.30 16.73
CA ASP A 465 -14.59 5.92 17.23
C ASP A 465 -14.44 5.86 18.76
N ASP A 466 -15.14 4.92 19.37
CA ASP A 466 -15.18 4.74 20.82
C ASP A 466 -14.37 3.51 21.23
N VAL A 467 -13.50 3.68 22.22
CA VAL A 467 -12.69 2.59 22.77
C VAL A 467 -13.24 2.21 24.15
N ILE A 468 -13.65 0.95 24.27
CA ILE A 468 -14.29 0.39 25.47
C ILE A 468 -13.37 -0.57 26.21
N LEU A 469 -13.54 -0.63 27.53
CA LEU A 469 -12.95 -1.68 28.37
C LEU A 469 -14.00 -2.76 28.63
N CYS A 470 -13.79 -3.96 28.08
CA CYS A 470 -14.70 -5.09 28.21
C CYS A 470 -14.65 -5.71 29.62
N GLY A 471 -15.71 -6.42 30.02
CA GLY A 471 -15.80 -7.06 31.33
C GLY A 471 -14.74 -8.14 31.59
N ASP A 472 -14.13 -8.71 30.56
CA ASP A 472 -13.03 -9.66 30.64
C ASP A 472 -11.64 -8.99 30.70
N GLY A 473 -11.60 -7.65 30.72
CA GLY A 473 -10.37 -6.84 30.77
C GLY A 473 -9.76 -6.52 29.41
N LYS A 474 -10.34 -7.03 28.31
CA LYS A 474 -9.95 -6.65 26.95
C LYS A 474 -10.34 -5.22 26.63
N VAL A 475 -9.67 -4.62 25.65
CA VAL A 475 -10.03 -3.31 25.10
C VAL A 475 -10.50 -3.51 23.67
N CYS A 476 -11.60 -2.87 23.28
CA CYS A 476 -12.13 -2.93 21.92
C CYS A 476 -12.37 -1.52 21.38
N ARG A 477 -12.06 -1.28 20.11
CA ARG A 477 -12.46 -0.08 19.38
C ARG A 477 -13.72 -0.39 18.58
N ILE A 478 -14.73 0.46 18.72
CA ILE A 478 -16.00 0.38 18.02
C ILE A 478 -16.08 1.53 17.03
N SER A 479 -16.23 1.20 15.75
CA SER A 479 -16.35 2.21 14.69
C SER A 479 -17.62 3.05 14.86
N HIS A 480 -17.50 4.35 14.61
CA HIS A 480 -18.62 5.28 14.69
C HIS A 480 -19.48 5.31 13.42
N GLU A 481 -18.89 4.99 12.25
CA GLU A 481 -19.59 5.01 10.95
C GLU A 481 -20.49 3.79 10.80
N VAL A 482 -19.92 2.60 11.04
CA VAL A 482 -20.62 1.31 11.01
C VAL A 482 -20.29 0.61 12.32
N PRO A 483 -21.26 0.37 13.22
CA PRO A 483 -20.96 -0.25 14.51
C PRO A 483 -20.42 -1.68 14.35
N GLU A 484 -19.10 -1.80 14.37
CA GLU A 484 -18.36 -3.06 14.35
C GLU A 484 -17.08 -2.91 15.19
N VAL A 485 -16.52 -4.05 15.61
CA VAL A 485 -15.23 -4.05 16.29
C VAL A 485 -14.13 -3.90 15.24
N SER A 486 -13.47 -2.75 15.23
CA SER A 486 -12.34 -2.48 14.32
C SER A 486 -11.00 -2.94 14.91
N GLU A 487 -10.86 -2.94 16.24
CA GLU A 487 -9.61 -3.25 16.95
C GLU A 487 -9.85 -3.92 18.31
N GLU A 488 -8.93 -4.82 18.73
CA GLU A 488 -9.02 -5.55 20.01
C GLU A 488 -7.66 -5.79 20.70
N TRP A 489 -7.51 -5.36 21.95
CA TRP A 489 -6.35 -5.67 22.79
C TRP A 489 -6.70 -6.63 23.93
N GLU A 490 -5.77 -7.53 24.25
CA GLU A 490 -5.95 -8.52 25.33
C GLU A 490 -5.98 -7.90 26.74
N SER A 491 -5.54 -6.65 26.87
CA SER A 491 -5.59 -5.93 28.14
C SER A 491 -5.46 -4.43 27.94
N LEU A 492 -6.00 -3.67 28.90
CA LEU A 492 -5.81 -2.22 29.02
C LEU A 492 -4.32 -1.81 29.01
N PHE A 493 -3.45 -2.58 29.67
CA PHE A 493 -2.03 -2.27 29.73
C PHE A 493 -1.34 -2.48 28.38
N LEU A 494 -1.75 -3.51 27.63
CA LEU A 494 -1.23 -3.72 26.29
C LEU A 494 -1.62 -2.59 25.34
N PHE A 495 -2.91 -2.21 25.34
CA PHE A 495 -3.42 -1.06 24.60
C PHE A 495 -2.58 0.20 24.87
N ALA A 496 -2.47 0.60 26.14
CA ALA A 496 -1.75 1.83 26.47
C ALA A 496 -0.24 1.73 26.22
N PHE A 497 0.36 0.56 26.40
CA PHE A 497 1.78 0.34 26.11
C PHE A 497 2.06 0.51 24.61
N GLU A 498 1.21 -0.02 23.74
CA GLU A 498 1.35 0.09 22.29
C GLU A 498 1.21 1.55 21.82
N CYS A 499 0.14 2.24 22.21
CA CYS A 499 -0.07 3.66 21.85
C CYS A 499 1.11 4.55 22.29
N LEU A 500 1.61 4.35 23.51
CA LEU A 500 2.72 5.16 24.04
C LEU A 500 4.08 4.85 23.42
N ASN A 501 4.25 3.69 22.79
CA ASN A 501 5.53 3.22 22.27
C ASN A 501 5.61 3.24 20.73
N ASN A 502 4.48 3.36 20.02
CA ASN A 502 4.44 3.51 18.56
C ASN A 502 4.80 4.94 18.08
N ASN A 503 5.02 5.89 18.99
CA ASN A 503 5.59 7.21 18.72
C ASN A 503 7.04 7.30 19.26
N PRO A 504 8.07 6.92 18.48
CA PRO A 504 9.46 7.16 18.83
C PRO A 504 9.85 8.65 18.85
#